data_AF-A0A7J6GIM5-F1
#
_entry.id   AF-A0A7J6GIM5-F1
#
_cell.length_a   1.000
_cell.length_b   1.000
_cell.length_c   1.000
_cell.angle_alpha   90.00
_cell.angle_beta   90.00
_cell.angle_gamma   90.00
#
_symmetry.space_group_name_H-M   'P 1'
#
loop_
_entity.id
_entity.type
_entity.pdbx_description
1 polymer ?
#
loop_
_entity_poly.entity_id
_entity_poly.type
_entity_poly.pdbx_seq_one_letter_code
_entity_poly.pdbx_strand_id
1 'polypeptide(L)'
;SGLVLRTMAVPLFNLAPNLSVSRLCFAALKPSTHSSGTMTLGEQNTLSDSFRLLDQAFNAGVNFFDSAEMYPVPQRAVTHGRSEEYLGRWIRDRKISRDRIFLATKVAGPSGQMTWIRGGPLCLDATNITEAIDNSLLRLRTDYIDLYQIHWPDRYVPMFGETEYDPTRQFCSISIEEQLGALGRAVVEGKIRYVGLSNETPYGIMKFAQAAQRDPCLPKIISLQNSYSLLCRTFDSGLAECCHHERIALLAYSPLAMGILSGKYFSPDASPGDARLNIFRGRYSEGESRYNLSNKSMEAATMEYLGTAKRFGLNPVSLAIAFVLRHPLVASVIFGATKSWQLEEILNACQVELTNEIIDDINKTHKRFPNPCP
;
A
#
# COMPACT_ATOMS: atom_id res chain seq x y z
N SER A 1 -8.56 17.47 35.54
CA SER A 1 -9.04 18.26 34.38
C SER A 1 -8.99 17.37 33.15
N GLY A 2 -10.14 16.94 32.63
CA GLY A 2 -10.18 16.08 31.45
C GLY A 2 -9.80 16.87 30.20
N LEU A 3 -8.59 16.64 29.66
CA LEU A 3 -8.24 17.14 28.35
C LEU A 3 -9.03 16.34 27.32
N VAL A 4 -10.18 16.88 26.90
CA VAL A 4 -10.89 16.37 25.73
C VAL A 4 -9.99 16.65 24.53
N LEU A 5 -9.17 15.66 24.18
CA LEU A 5 -8.49 15.60 22.90
C LEU A 5 -9.58 15.69 21.83
N ARG A 6 -9.75 16.88 21.25
CA ARG A 6 -10.46 17.04 19.99
C ARG A 6 -9.62 16.34 18.94
N THR A 7 -9.85 15.04 18.77
CA THR A 7 -9.33 14.27 17.64
C THR A 7 -9.89 14.90 16.37
N MET A 8 -9.10 15.80 15.76
CA MET A 8 -9.42 16.29 14.42
C MET A 8 -9.45 15.09 13.48
N ALA A 9 -10.50 15.01 12.68
CA ALA A 9 -10.67 13.91 11.73
C ALA A 9 -9.51 13.89 10.73
N VAL A 10 -9.08 12.69 10.34
CA VAL A 10 -8.10 12.51 9.25
C VAL A 10 -8.57 13.28 8.00
N PRO A 11 -7.73 14.13 7.38
CA PRO A 11 -8.12 14.91 6.21
C PRO A 11 -8.59 14.00 5.07
N LEU A 12 -9.50 14.51 4.23
CA LEU A 12 -10.03 13.81 3.07
C LEU A 12 -9.36 14.27 1.77
N PHE A 13 -9.40 13.43 0.74
CA PHE A 13 -8.98 13.72 -0.64
C PHE A 13 -10.04 13.20 -1.61
N ASN A 14 -10.34 13.97 -2.65
CA ASN A 14 -11.30 13.56 -3.68
C ASN A 14 -10.61 12.71 -4.74
N LEU A 15 -10.69 11.38 -4.60
CA LEU A 15 -10.08 10.41 -5.51
C LEU A 15 -10.79 10.36 -6.87
N ALA A 16 -12.09 10.68 -6.89
CA ALA A 16 -12.88 10.89 -8.10
C ALA A 16 -14.00 11.92 -7.81
N PRO A 17 -14.72 12.44 -8.82
CA PRO A 17 -15.90 13.28 -8.59
C PRO A 17 -16.93 12.55 -7.71
N ASN A 18 -17.29 13.16 -6.57
CA ASN A 18 -18.15 12.58 -5.52
C ASN A 18 -17.55 11.40 -4.73
N LEU A 19 -16.21 11.20 -4.78
CA LEU A 19 -15.53 10.14 -4.04
C LEU A 19 -14.43 10.70 -3.13
N SER A 20 -14.73 10.84 -1.84
CA SER A 20 -13.79 11.33 -0.82
C SER A 20 -13.24 10.19 0.04
N VAL A 21 -11.91 10.03 0.05
CA VAL A 21 -11.19 9.04 0.85
C VAL A 21 -10.28 9.72 1.86
N SER A 22 -10.02 9.09 3.01
CA SER A 22 -9.08 9.60 4.00
C SER A 22 -7.64 9.61 3.44
N ARG A 23 -6.88 10.67 3.73
CA ARG A 23 -5.46 10.81 3.34
C ARG A 23 -4.54 9.79 4.01
N LEU A 24 -5.04 9.06 5.00
CA LEU A 24 -4.44 7.84 5.49
C LEU A 24 -5.34 6.66 5.12
N CYS A 25 -4.75 5.57 4.61
CA CYS A 25 -5.41 4.32 4.29
C CYS A 25 -4.83 3.21 5.17
N PHE A 26 -5.69 2.50 5.91
CA PHE A 26 -5.24 1.46 6.81
C PHE A 26 -5.11 0.12 6.07
N ALA A 27 -3.85 -0.22 5.77
CA ALA A 27 -3.40 -1.55 5.42
C ALA A 27 -2.78 -2.17 6.67
N ALA A 28 -3.49 -3.02 7.39
CA ALA A 28 -2.96 -3.59 8.62
C ALA A 28 -1.67 -4.40 8.37
N LEU A 29 -0.54 -4.06 9.02
CA LEU A 29 0.78 -4.64 8.69
C LEU A 29 1.75 -4.98 9.87
N LYS A 30 1.61 -6.12 10.57
CA LYS A 30 2.72 -6.89 11.21
C LYS A 30 2.49 -8.45 11.45
N PRO A 31 3.36 -9.44 11.03
CA PRO A 31 3.20 -10.97 11.08
C PRO A 31 3.87 -11.89 12.22
N SER A 32 3.20 -12.81 12.98
CA SER A 32 3.72 -13.50 14.22
C SER A 32 3.90 -14.99 14.04
N THR A 33 4.67 -15.58 14.95
CA THR A 33 4.90 -17.02 15.00
C THR A 33 3.66 -17.87 15.34
N HIS A 34 2.50 -17.32 15.73
CA HIS A 34 1.29 -18.09 16.04
C HIS A 34 -0.07 -17.37 15.70
N SER A 35 -0.62 -17.62 14.49
CA SER A 35 -2.08 -17.68 14.09
C SER A 35 -2.92 -16.47 13.49
N SER A 36 -3.80 -16.83 12.50
CA SER A 36 -4.92 -16.20 11.71
C SER A 36 -5.44 -14.75 11.99
N GLY A 37 -5.65 -13.77 11.05
CA GLY A 37 -5.56 -13.63 9.55
C GLY A 37 -4.85 -12.45 8.72
N THR A 38 -5.03 -11.10 8.87
CA THR A 38 -5.21 -10.14 7.70
C THR A 38 -4.51 -8.77 7.44
N MET A 39 -3.99 -8.40 6.28
CA MET A 39 -2.67 -8.81 5.76
C MET A 39 -1.59 -9.20 6.78
N THR A 40 -1.88 -9.06 8.05
CA THR A 40 -1.06 -9.31 9.21
C THR A 40 -1.87 -9.29 10.53
N LEU A 41 -3.16 -8.97 10.47
CA LEU A 41 -4.22 -9.26 11.44
C LEU A 41 -4.45 -10.76 11.64
N GLY A 42 -3.32 -11.48 11.74
CA GLY A 42 -3.04 -12.84 12.22
C GLY A 42 -2.42 -13.83 11.19
N GLU A 43 -1.12 -13.90 11.12
CA GLU A 43 -0.31 -12.71 11.18
C GLU A 43 0.25 -12.44 12.61
N GLN A 44 0.44 -11.18 13.10
CA GLN A 44 0.69 -10.85 14.55
C GLN A 44 -0.55 -10.54 15.32
N ASN A 45 -1.48 -9.81 14.71
CA ASN A 45 -2.61 -9.31 15.46
C ASN A 45 -3.69 -10.41 15.47
N THR A 46 -4.03 -10.93 16.65
CA THR A 46 -5.20 -11.80 16.79
C THR A 46 -6.44 -11.08 16.24
N LEU A 47 -7.53 -11.79 15.91
CA LEU A 47 -8.80 -11.14 15.52
C LEU A 47 -9.20 -9.99 16.47
N SER A 48 -8.96 -10.16 17.77
CA SER A 48 -9.22 -9.13 18.78
C SER A 48 -8.33 -7.90 18.63
N ASP A 49 -7.01 -8.07 18.51
CA ASP A 49 -6.08 -6.96 18.25
C ASP A 49 -6.37 -6.26 16.92
N SER A 50 -6.86 -7.04 15.96
CA SER A 50 -7.19 -6.60 14.63
C SER A 50 -8.38 -5.67 14.64
N PHE A 51 -9.46 -6.11 15.27
CA PHE A 51 -10.65 -5.30 15.46
C PHE A 51 -10.31 -4.06 16.28
N ARG A 52 -9.48 -4.17 17.33
CA ARG A 52 -9.03 -3.02 18.12
C ARG A 52 -8.31 -1.95 17.29
N LEU A 53 -7.41 -2.34 16.38
CA LEU A 53 -6.70 -1.39 15.51
C LEU A 53 -7.63 -0.80 14.43
N LEU A 54 -8.51 -1.63 13.85
CA LEU A 54 -9.51 -1.18 12.87
C LEU A 54 -10.52 -0.20 13.50
N ASP A 55 -11.03 -0.52 14.68
CA ASP A 55 -11.91 0.34 15.49
C ASP A 55 -11.22 1.69 15.80
N GLN A 56 -9.93 1.66 16.20
CA GLN A 56 -9.17 2.89 16.47
C GLN A 56 -8.96 3.75 15.21
N ALA A 57 -8.60 3.14 14.07
CA ALA A 57 -8.42 3.86 12.82
C ALA A 57 -9.74 4.48 12.33
N PHE A 58 -10.82 3.70 12.35
CA PHE A 58 -12.16 4.16 11.97
C PHE A 58 -12.68 5.29 12.85
N ASN A 59 -12.51 5.17 14.17
CA ASN A 59 -12.89 6.22 15.13
C ASN A 59 -12.06 7.51 15.00
N ALA A 60 -10.84 7.43 14.46
CA ALA A 60 -10.03 8.61 14.11
C ALA A 60 -10.45 9.27 12.77
N GLY A 61 -11.40 8.68 12.04
CA GLY A 61 -11.89 9.19 10.75
C GLY A 61 -11.21 8.57 9.52
N VAL A 62 -10.45 7.48 9.67
CA VAL A 62 -10.00 6.67 8.51
C VAL A 62 -11.21 5.96 7.91
N ASN A 63 -11.54 6.27 6.66
CA ASN A 63 -12.56 5.55 5.90
C ASN A 63 -11.96 4.60 4.85
N PHE A 64 -10.69 4.75 4.49
CA PHE A 64 -10.01 3.97 3.45
C PHE A 64 -9.27 2.78 4.06
N PHE A 65 -9.61 1.56 3.62
CA PHE A 65 -8.96 0.32 4.01
C PHE A 65 -8.49 -0.44 2.75
N ASP A 66 -7.27 -0.95 2.77
CA ASP A 66 -6.64 -1.69 1.66
C ASP A 66 -6.36 -3.14 2.07
N SER A 67 -6.53 -4.06 1.12
CA SER A 67 -6.30 -5.50 1.23
C SER A 67 -5.75 -6.04 -0.10
N ALA A 68 -5.61 -7.36 -0.23
CA ALA A 68 -5.36 -8.13 -1.45
C ALA A 68 -5.65 -9.60 -1.16
N GLU A 69 -6.01 -10.39 -2.16
CA GLU A 69 -6.28 -11.83 -1.98
C GLU A 69 -5.07 -12.63 -1.48
N MET A 70 -3.85 -12.20 -1.80
CA MET A 70 -2.63 -12.94 -1.46
C MET A 70 -2.27 -12.85 0.03
N TYR A 71 -2.74 -11.79 0.68
CA TYR A 71 -2.30 -11.37 1.99
C TYR A 71 -2.84 -12.35 3.06
N PRO A 72 -2.08 -12.67 4.12
CA PRO A 72 -1.03 -11.88 4.76
C PRO A 72 0.41 -12.11 4.29
N VAL A 73 1.24 -11.07 4.46
CA VAL A 73 2.71 -11.11 4.27
C VAL A 73 3.40 -11.71 5.51
N PRO A 74 4.50 -12.49 5.38
CA PRO A 74 4.99 -13.09 4.15
C PRO A 74 4.01 -14.13 3.60
N GLN A 75 3.93 -14.20 2.27
CA GLN A 75 2.84 -14.86 1.56
C GLN A 75 2.99 -16.39 1.67
N ARG A 76 1.90 -17.09 2.00
CA ARG A 76 1.90 -18.55 2.16
C ARG A 76 0.51 -19.17 2.06
N ALA A 77 0.44 -20.39 1.53
CA ALA A 77 -0.81 -21.11 1.25
C ALA A 77 -1.80 -21.15 2.43
N VAL A 78 -1.29 -21.46 3.63
CA VAL A 78 -2.10 -21.63 4.86
C VAL A 78 -2.84 -20.35 5.26
N THR A 79 -2.36 -19.17 4.83
CA THR A 79 -2.86 -17.90 5.34
C THR A 79 -3.39 -16.95 4.29
N HIS A 80 -3.10 -17.15 3.00
CA HIS A 80 -3.67 -16.33 1.91
C HIS A 80 -5.20 -16.18 2.03
N GLY A 81 -5.75 -15.13 1.46
CA GLY A 81 -7.20 -14.86 1.42
C GLY A 81 -7.76 -14.40 2.77
N ARG A 82 -7.18 -14.86 3.89
CA ARG A 82 -7.56 -14.42 5.24
C ARG A 82 -7.70 -12.92 5.27
N SER A 83 -6.84 -12.18 4.56
CA SER A 83 -6.82 -10.71 4.52
C SER A 83 -8.20 -10.04 4.47
N GLU A 84 -9.03 -10.59 3.61
CA GLU A 84 -10.35 -10.10 3.33
C GLU A 84 -11.36 -10.59 4.38
N GLU A 85 -11.15 -11.79 4.93
CA GLU A 85 -12.01 -12.39 5.93
C GLU A 85 -12.14 -11.55 7.21
N TYR A 86 -11.05 -10.99 7.76
CA TYR A 86 -11.17 -10.24 9.03
C TYR A 86 -11.67 -8.82 8.79
N LEU A 87 -11.36 -8.23 7.63
CA LEU A 87 -11.91 -6.92 7.27
C LEU A 87 -13.43 -7.05 7.07
N GLY A 88 -13.88 -8.09 6.34
CA GLY A 88 -15.30 -8.41 6.19
C GLY A 88 -16.00 -8.80 7.50
N ARG A 89 -15.35 -9.60 8.34
CA ARG A 89 -15.85 -9.89 9.69
C ARG A 89 -15.94 -8.65 10.55
N TRP A 90 -14.95 -7.76 10.53
CA TRP A 90 -14.97 -6.53 11.31
C TRP A 90 -16.14 -5.63 10.90
N ILE A 91 -16.31 -5.37 9.60
CA ILE A 91 -17.43 -4.57 9.06
C ILE A 91 -18.76 -5.14 9.56
N ARG A 92 -18.98 -6.45 9.41
CA ARG A 92 -20.21 -7.14 9.83
C ARG A 92 -20.40 -7.14 11.35
N ASP A 93 -19.39 -7.55 12.11
CA ASP A 93 -19.48 -7.77 13.56
C ASP A 93 -19.56 -6.44 14.32
N ARG A 94 -19.03 -5.35 13.75
CA ARG A 94 -19.21 -3.96 14.24
C ARG A 94 -20.43 -3.25 13.63
N LYS A 95 -21.15 -3.89 12.70
CA LYS A 95 -22.32 -3.32 11.99
C LYS A 95 -22.00 -1.97 11.32
N ILE A 96 -20.82 -1.85 10.72
CA ILE A 96 -20.41 -0.61 10.05
C ILE A 96 -21.12 -0.54 8.70
N SER A 97 -21.85 0.57 8.49
CA SER A 97 -22.55 0.81 7.22
C SER A 97 -21.54 0.94 6.08
N ARG A 98 -21.81 0.23 4.97
CA ARG A 98 -20.83 0.01 3.89
C ARG A 98 -20.47 1.28 3.12
N ASP A 99 -21.34 2.29 3.13
CA ASP A 99 -21.13 3.66 2.61
C ASP A 99 -20.12 4.48 3.43
N ARG A 100 -19.87 4.12 4.69
CA ARG A 100 -18.89 4.79 5.56
C ARG A 100 -17.46 4.29 5.37
N ILE A 101 -17.26 3.30 4.51
CA ILE A 101 -15.98 2.65 4.24
C ILE A 101 -15.70 2.71 2.74
N PHE A 102 -14.48 3.06 2.38
CA PHE A 102 -13.92 2.84 1.06
C PHE A 102 -12.96 1.65 1.11
N LEU A 103 -13.34 0.58 0.41
CA LEU A 103 -12.66 -0.70 0.47
C LEU A 103 -11.90 -0.95 -0.83
N ALA A 104 -10.57 -1.11 -0.72
CA ALA A 104 -9.73 -1.56 -1.81
C ALA A 104 -9.20 -2.98 -1.59
N THR A 105 -9.16 -3.76 -2.67
CA THR A 105 -8.41 -5.02 -2.70
C THR A 105 -7.81 -5.24 -4.10
N LYS A 106 -7.09 -6.35 -4.30
CA LYS A 106 -6.24 -6.56 -5.48
C LYS A 106 -6.21 -7.99 -5.95
N VAL A 107 -6.16 -8.17 -7.28
CA VAL A 107 -5.78 -9.43 -7.94
C VAL A 107 -4.27 -9.53 -8.06
N ALA A 108 -3.70 -10.63 -7.58
CA ALA A 108 -2.32 -11.03 -7.79
C ALA A 108 -2.08 -11.35 -9.27
N GLY A 109 -1.06 -10.70 -9.85
CA GLY A 109 -0.56 -11.02 -11.19
C GLY A 109 0.24 -12.34 -11.22
N PRO A 110 0.93 -12.63 -12.33
CA PRO A 110 1.67 -13.87 -12.51
C PRO A 110 2.71 -14.10 -11.41
N SER A 111 2.80 -15.33 -10.90
CA SER A 111 3.83 -15.71 -9.92
C SER A 111 4.15 -17.20 -9.93
N GLY A 112 5.39 -17.54 -10.27
CA GLY A 112 5.91 -18.91 -10.17
C GLY A 112 6.10 -19.41 -8.73
N GLN A 113 5.95 -18.55 -7.71
CA GLN A 113 6.10 -18.91 -6.29
C GLN A 113 4.75 -19.15 -5.58
N MET A 114 3.66 -18.55 -6.06
CA MET A 114 2.37 -18.52 -5.34
C MET A 114 1.34 -19.49 -5.93
N THR A 115 1.77 -20.75 -6.10
CA THR A 115 1.00 -21.84 -6.75
C THR A 115 -0.32 -22.21 -6.04
N TRP A 116 -0.58 -21.66 -4.86
CA TRP A 116 -1.80 -21.87 -4.08
C TRP A 116 -2.90 -20.83 -4.34
N ILE A 117 -2.61 -19.70 -4.99
CA ILE A 117 -3.62 -18.69 -5.34
C ILE A 117 -4.23 -19.08 -6.68
N ARG A 118 -5.52 -19.42 -6.74
CA ARG A 118 -6.22 -19.86 -7.98
C ARG A 118 -5.48 -20.96 -8.77
N GLY A 119 -4.81 -21.89 -8.08
CA GLY A 119 -4.00 -22.94 -8.71
C GLY A 119 -2.63 -22.48 -9.26
N GLY A 120 -2.23 -21.24 -8.95
CA GLY A 120 -1.02 -20.59 -9.44
C GLY A 120 -1.37 -19.61 -10.56
N PRO A 121 -1.39 -18.29 -10.29
CA PRO A 121 -1.78 -17.33 -11.29
C PRO A 121 -0.68 -17.29 -12.36
N LEU A 122 -1.00 -17.77 -13.56
CA LEU A 122 -0.12 -17.72 -14.72
C LEU A 122 -0.29 -16.40 -15.50
N CYS A 123 -1.46 -15.78 -15.36
CA CYS A 123 -1.89 -14.61 -16.12
C CYS A 123 -3.02 -13.85 -15.41
N LEU A 124 -3.29 -12.63 -15.89
CA LEU A 124 -4.42 -11.77 -15.59
C LEU A 124 -5.44 -11.81 -16.75
N ASP A 125 -5.80 -13.01 -17.16
CA ASP A 125 -6.86 -13.22 -18.16
C ASP A 125 -8.26 -12.95 -17.59
N ALA A 126 -9.25 -13.00 -18.48
CA ALA A 126 -10.66 -12.88 -18.12
C ALA A 126 -11.12 -13.82 -17.00
N THR A 127 -10.57 -15.05 -16.95
CA THR A 127 -10.93 -16.08 -15.98
C THR A 127 -10.35 -15.76 -14.61
N ASN A 128 -9.04 -15.50 -14.54
CA ASN A 128 -8.32 -15.20 -13.31
C ASN A 128 -8.85 -13.95 -12.61
N ILE A 129 -9.14 -12.89 -13.38
CA ILE A 129 -9.68 -11.65 -12.82
C ILE A 129 -11.07 -11.87 -12.23
N THR A 130 -11.97 -12.57 -12.96
CA THR A 130 -13.33 -12.85 -12.47
C THR A 130 -13.30 -13.72 -11.22
N GLU A 131 -12.54 -14.82 -11.22
CA GLU A 131 -12.40 -15.72 -10.06
C GLU A 131 -11.80 -14.98 -8.85
N ALA A 132 -10.78 -14.13 -9.06
CA ALA A 132 -10.17 -13.35 -7.99
C ALA A 132 -11.17 -12.37 -7.36
N ILE A 133 -11.99 -11.69 -8.16
CA ILE A 133 -13.04 -10.77 -7.68
C ILE A 133 -14.08 -11.53 -6.85
N ASP A 134 -14.65 -12.61 -7.39
CA ASP A 134 -15.72 -13.36 -6.73
C ASP A 134 -15.24 -13.99 -5.41
N ASN A 135 -14.03 -14.55 -5.39
CA ASN A 135 -13.40 -15.05 -4.16
C ASN A 135 -13.11 -13.93 -3.14
N SER A 136 -12.73 -12.73 -3.60
CA SER A 136 -12.48 -11.58 -2.73
C SER A 136 -13.77 -11.07 -2.09
N LEU A 137 -14.85 -10.95 -2.87
CA LEU A 137 -16.19 -10.59 -2.38
C LEU A 137 -16.71 -11.58 -1.33
N LEU A 138 -16.54 -12.89 -1.58
CA LEU A 138 -16.92 -13.95 -0.64
C LEU A 138 -16.20 -13.81 0.71
N ARG A 139 -14.89 -13.55 0.70
CA ARG A 139 -14.08 -13.37 1.92
C ARG A 139 -14.42 -12.05 2.63
N LEU A 140 -14.56 -10.95 1.87
CA LEU A 140 -14.98 -9.64 2.37
C LEU A 140 -16.44 -9.60 2.86
N ARG A 141 -17.28 -10.56 2.47
CA ARG A 141 -18.71 -10.64 2.82
C ARG A 141 -19.47 -9.35 2.47
N THR A 142 -19.23 -8.87 1.25
CA THR A 142 -19.82 -7.66 0.69
C THR A 142 -20.15 -7.91 -0.78
N ASP A 143 -21.21 -7.27 -1.29
CA ASP A 143 -21.62 -7.43 -2.68
C ASP A 143 -20.76 -6.59 -3.65
N TYR A 144 -19.99 -5.62 -3.13
CA TYR A 144 -19.13 -4.78 -3.95
C TYR A 144 -17.83 -4.31 -3.25
N ILE A 145 -16.78 -4.14 -4.05
CA ILE A 145 -15.50 -3.50 -3.69
C ILE A 145 -15.50 -2.08 -4.28
N ASP A 146 -14.98 -1.08 -3.56
CA ASP A 146 -14.93 0.28 -4.15
C ASP A 146 -13.78 0.42 -5.16
N LEU A 147 -12.59 -0.08 -4.83
CA LEU A 147 -11.42 -0.02 -5.72
C LEU A 147 -10.79 -1.40 -5.88
N TYR A 148 -10.85 -1.95 -7.09
CA TYR A 148 -10.14 -3.19 -7.42
C TYR A 148 -8.88 -2.89 -8.21
N GLN A 149 -7.76 -3.48 -7.82
CA GLN A 149 -6.45 -3.15 -8.36
C GLN A 149 -5.77 -4.38 -8.97
N ILE A 150 -5.08 -4.20 -10.09
CA ILE A 150 -4.05 -5.15 -10.51
C ILE A 150 -2.85 -4.96 -9.56
N HIS A 151 -2.45 -6.00 -8.82
CA HIS A 151 -1.43 -5.89 -7.76
C HIS A 151 -0.01 -5.75 -8.33
N TRP A 152 0.27 -6.37 -9.46
CA TRP A 152 1.45 -6.12 -10.28
C TRP A 152 1.15 -6.46 -11.74
N PRO A 153 1.89 -5.89 -12.71
CA PRO A 153 1.63 -6.11 -14.12
C PRO A 153 1.68 -7.58 -14.51
N ASP A 154 0.87 -7.94 -15.51
CA ASP A 154 0.94 -9.26 -16.14
C ASP A 154 2.28 -9.47 -16.86
N ARG A 155 2.72 -8.44 -17.59
CA ARG A 155 4.01 -8.43 -18.29
C ARG A 155 5.20 -8.33 -17.33
N TYR A 156 6.36 -8.76 -17.78
CA TYR A 156 7.63 -8.44 -17.14
C TYR A 156 7.82 -6.92 -16.96
N VAL A 157 8.11 -6.52 -15.72
CA VAL A 157 8.72 -5.23 -15.35
C VAL A 157 9.73 -5.48 -14.21
N PRO A 158 10.77 -4.66 -14.04
CA PRO A 158 11.63 -4.73 -12.86
C PRO A 158 10.82 -4.37 -11.60
N MET A 159 11.00 -5.15 -10.53
CA MET A 159 10.22 -5.04 -9.29
C MET A 159 11.05 -5.35 -8.04
N PHE A 160 10.50 -5.03 -6.87
CA PHE A 160 10.97 -5.50 -5.55
C PHE A 160 12.47 -5.27 -5.26
N GLY A 161 12.99 -4.12 -5.70
CA GLY A 161 14.41 -3.73 -5.56
C GLY A 161 15.16 -3.66 -6.90
N GLU A 162 14.63 -4.27 -7.97
CA GLU A 162 15.12 -4.06 -9.34
C GLU A 162 14.60 -2.74 -9.92
N THR A 163 15.43 -2.04 -10.70
CA THR A 163 15.06 -0.80 -11.42
C THR A 163 15.29 -0.86 -12.93
N GLU A 164 16.16 -1.77 -13.39
CA GLU A 164 16.59 -1.84 -14.79
C GLU A 164 15.69 -2.78 -15.59
N TYR A 165 15.11 -2.29 -16.68
CA TYR A 165 14.29 -3.10 -17.57
C TYR A 165 15.19 -3.90 -18.52
N ASP A 166 15.13 -5.22 -18.41
CA ASP A 166 15.81 -6.16 -19.29
C ASP A 166 14.83 -6.76 -20.32
N PRO A 167 14.92 -6.42 -21.63
CA PRO A 167 14.03 -6.97 -22.64
C PRO A 167 14.16 -8.49 -22.83
N THR A 168 15.27 -9.11 -22.39
CA THR A 168 15.48 -10.56 -22.51
C THR A 168 14.68 -11.37 -21.49
N ARG A 169 14.19 -10.73 -20.42
CA ARG A 169 13.32 -11.33 -19.39
C ARG A 169 11.83 -11.26 -19.74
N GLN A 170 11.48 -10.73 -20.92
CA GLN A 170 10.09 -10.67 -21.38
C GLN A 170 9.51 -12.08 -21.60
N PHE A 171 8.30 -12.29 -21.09
CA PHE A 171 7.50 -13.50 -21.30
C PHE A 171 6.14 -13.16 -21.93
N CYS A 172 5.39 -14.19 -22.37
CA CYS A 172 4.07 -14.01 -22.93
C CYS A 172 3.10 -13.44 -21.87
N SER A 173 2.38 -12.38 -22.22
CA SER A 173 1.49 -11.66 -21.30
C SER A 173 0.17 -11.30 -21.96
N ILE A 174 -0.90 -11.27 -21.16
CA ILE A 174 -2.25 -10.87 -21.56
C ILE A 174 -2.28 -9.39 -21.96
N SER A 175 -3.08 -9.07 -22.97
CA SER A 175 -3.26 -7.69 -23.44
C SER A 175 -3.87 -6.79 -22.34
N ILE A 176 -3.56 -5.49 -22.41
CA ILE A 176 -4.12 -4.50 -21.48
C ILE A 176 -5.62 -4.32 -21.74
N GLU A 177 -6.03 -4.43 -23.00
CA GLU A 177 -7.42 -4.41 -23.45
C GLU A 177 -8.23 -5.58 -22.86
N GLU A 178 -7.67 -6.80 -22.79
CA GLU A 178 -8.35 -7.94 -22.16
C GLU A 178 -8.44 -7.80 -20.63
N GLN A 179 -7.34 -7.37 -19.99
CA GLN A 179 -7.33 -7.06 -18.54
C GLN A 179 -8.40 -6.01 -18.19
N LEU A 180 -8.44 -4.90 -18.93
CA LEU A 180 -9.46 -3.86 -18.78
C LEU A 180 -10.87 -4.36 -19.12
N GLY A 181 -11.02 -5.23 -20.12
CA GLY A 181 -12.32 -5.79 -20.50
C GLY A 181 -12.91 -6.68 -19.41
N ALA A 182 -12.07 -7.46 -18.73
CA ALA A 182 -12.48 -8.26 -17.57
C ALA A 182 -12.90 -7.37 -16.38
N LEU A 183 -12.11 -6.35 -16.06
CA LEU A 183 -12.41 -5.38 -15.02
C LEU A 183 -13.67 -4.55 -15.36
N GLY A 184 -13.86 -4.19 -16.63
CA GLY A 184 -15.02 -3.48 -17.14
C GLY A 184 -16.31 -4.27 -16.98
N ARG A 185 -16.31 -5.58 -17.25
CA ARG A 185 -17.47 -6.44 -16.95
C ARG A 185 -17.80 -6.43 -15.46
N ALA A 186 -16.81 -6.54 -14.58
CA ALA A 186 -17.05 -6.47 -13.13
C ALA A 186 -17.56 -5.10 -12.64
N VAL A 187 -17.23 -4.00 -13.34
CA VAL A 187 -17.84 -2.68 -13.12
C VAL A 187 -19.32 -2.68 -13.53
N VAL A 188 -19.64 -3.21 -14.70
CA VAL A 188 -21.03 -3.31 -15.21
C VAL A 188 -21.89 -4.24 -14.34
N GLU A 189 -21.32 -5.33 -13.82
CA GLU A 189 -21.95 -6.23 -12.86
C GLU A 189 -22.11 -5.62 -11.45
N GLY A 190 -21.54 -4.44 -11.18
CA GLY A 190 -21.59 -3.76 -9.89
C GLY A 190 -20.69 -4.36 -8.80
N LYS A 191 -19.94 -5.42 -9.11
CA LYS A 191 -18.99 -6.12 -8.22
C LYS A 191 -17.83 -5.22 -7.78
N ILE A 192 -17.38 -4.34 -8.66
CA ILE A 192 -16.34 -3.34 -8.37
C ILE A 192 -16.80 -1.95 -8.84
N ARG A 193 -16.43 -0.87 -8.16
CA ARG A 193 -16.82 0.50 -8.59
C ARG A 193 -15.76 1.19 -9.42
N TYR A 194 -14.49 1.04 -9.06
CA TYR A 194 -13.36 1.71 -9.68
C TYR A 194 -12.18 0.76 -9.87
N VAL A 195 -11.32 1.10 -10.84
CA VAL A 195 -10.14 0.33 -11.20
C VAL A 195 -8.86 1.09 -10.87
N GLY A 196 -7.89 0.41 -10.28
CA GLY A 196 -6.55 0.90 -10.01
C GLY A 196 -5.46 -0.05 -10.51
N LEU A 197 -4.22 0.43 -10.47
CA LEU A 197 -3.02 -0.35 -10.79
C LEU A 197 -2.05 -0.29 -9.60
N SER A 198 -1.15 -1.25 -9.50
CA SER A 198 -0.11 -1.28 -8.47
C SER A 198 1.19 -1.82 -9.04
N ASN A 199 2.31 -1.31 -8.53
CA ASN A 199 3.66 -1.62 -9.01
C ASN A 199 3.86 -1.40 -10.52
N GLU A 200 3.21 -0.38 -11.07
CA GLU A 200 3.27 -0.04 -12.49
C GLU A 200 4.35 1.01 -12.82
N THR A 201 4.73 1.05 -14.09
CA THR A 201 5.72 1.96 -14.69
C THR A 201 5.03 2.99 -15.59
N PRO A 202 5.71 4.09 -15.99
CA PRO A 202 5.13 5.10 -16.88
C PRO A 202 4.55 4.52 -18.18
N TYR A 203 5.24 3.53 -18.77
CA TYR A 203 4.76 2.83 -19.96
C TYR A 203 3.39 2.18 -19.74
N GLY A 204 3.23 1.45 -18.63
CA GLY A 204 1.98 0.76 -18.32
C GLY A 204 0.85 1.74 -18.09
N ILE A 205 1.05 2.76 -17.24
CA ILE A 205 0.08 3.84 -17.00
C ILE A 205 -0.45 4.43 -18.32
N MET A 206 0.45 4.85 -19.21
CA MET A 206 0.05 5.43 -20.49
C MET A 206 -0.63 4.43 -21.41
N LYS A 207 -0.28 3.14 -21.37
CA LYS A 207 -0.97 2.10 -22.14
C LYS A 207 -2.38 1.81 -21.64
N PHE A 208 -2.60 1.69 -20.33
CA PHE A 208 -3.93 1.54 -19.76
C PHE A 208 -4.81 2.77 -20.06
N ALA A 209 -4.26 3.99 -19.95
CA ALA A 209 -4.97 5.21 -20.33
C ALA A 209 -5.33 5.25 -21.83
N GLN A 210 -4.39 4.89 -22.72
CA GLN A 210 -4.64 4.82 -24.17
C GLN A 210 -5.72 3.79 -24.54
N ALA A 211 -5.75 2.63 -23.89
CA ALA A 211 -6.78 1.62 -24.13
C ALA A 211 -8.18 2.16 -23.74
N ALA A 212 -8.32 2.71 -22.52
CA ALA A 212 -9.58 3.32 -22.05
C ALA A 212 -9.97 4.62 -22.79
N GLN A 213 -9.06 5.25 -23.54
CA GLN A 213 -9.37 6.37 -24.43
C GLN A 213 -9.90 5.88 -25.79
N ARG A 214 -9.41 4.74 -26.29
CA ARG A 214 -9.78 4.16 -27.60
C ARG A 214 -11.13 3.47 -27.58
N ASP A 215 -11.44 2.77 -26.48
CA ASP A 215 -12.73 2.11 -26.28
C ASP A 215 -13.40 2.65 -25.00
N PRO A 216 -14.47 3.48 -25.13
CA PRO A 216 -15.25 3.97 -23.99
C PRO A 216 -15.93 2.89 -23.14
N CYS A 217 -15.99 1.64 -23.59
CA CYS A 217 -16.49 0.50 -22.82
C CYS A 217 -15.46 0.01 -21.77
N LEU A 218 -14.17 0.37 -21.93
CA LEU A 218 -13.12 0.01 -20.99
C LEU A 218 -13.05 1.03 -19.84
N PRO A 219 -12.91 0.57 -18.58
CA PRO A 219 -12.89 1.47 -17.43
C PRO A 219 -11.59 2.28 -17.38
N LYS A 220 -11.71 3.55 -16.97
CA LYS A 220 -10.53 4.37 -16.67
C LYS A 220 -9.90 3.94 -15.34
N ILE A 221 -8.58 3.89 -15.32
CA ILE A 221 -7.79 3.78 -14.08
C ILE A 221 -7.88 5.10 -13.33
N ILE A 222 -8.13 5.08 -12.02
CA ILE A 222 -8.18 6.29 -11.18
C ILE A 222 -7.02 6.41 -10.17
N SER A 223 -6.31 5.31 -9.92
CA SER A 223 -5.24 5.27 -8.92
C SER A 223 -4.08 4.36 -9.28
N LEU A 224 -2.87 4.77 -8.90
CA LEU A 224 -1.65 3.96 -8.90
C LEU A 224 -1.19 3.72 -7.46
N GLN A 225 -0.99 2.46 -7.07
CA GLN A 225 -0.44 2.07 -5.78
C GLN A 225 1.04 1.65 -5.93
N ASN A 226 1.95 2.60 -5.70
CA ASN A 226 3.41 2.39 -5.78
C ASN A 226 4.13 2.73 -4.47
N SER A 227 5.35 2.19 -4.32
CA SER A 227 6.24 2.50 -3.20
C SER A 227 6.63 3.98 -3.26
N TYR A 228 6.41 4.72 -2.17
CA TYR A 228 6.87 6.10 -2.07
C TYR A 228 7.16 6.49 -0.61
N SER A 229 8.38 6.96 -0.35
CA SER A 229 8.89 7.31 0.98
C SER A 229 10.14 8.20 0.87
N LEU A 230 10.68 8.66 2.01
CA LEU A 230 11.99 9.34 2.05
C LEU A 230 13.15 8.51 1.44
N LEU A 231 13.03 7.18 1.38
CA LEU A 231 14.04 6.25 0.83
C LEU A 231 13.71 5.77 -0.60
N CYS A 232 12.54 6.12 -1.14
CA CYS A 232 12.06 5.69 -2.44
C CYS A 232 11.18 6.78 -3.06
N ARG A 233 11.74 7.54 -3.99
CA ARG A 233 11.10 8.64 -4.73
C ARG A 233 11.13 8.40 -6.24
N THR A 234 11.21 7.14 -6.66
CA THR A 234 11.17 6.74 -8.09
C THR A 234 9.89 7.23 -8.78
N PHE A 235 8.79 7.39 -8.04
CA PHE A 235 7.56 8.03 -8.54
C PHE A 235 7.78 9.46 -9.08
N ASP A 236 8.64 10.28 -8.47
CA ASP A 236 8.95 11.64 -8.93
C ASP A 236 9.54 11.61 -10.35
N SER A 237 10.16 10.49 -10.75
CA SER A 237 10.87 10.30 -12.02
C SER A 237 9.92 9.73 -13.09
N GLY A 238 9.08 10.60 -13.67
CA GLY A 238 8.23 10.31 -14.83
C GLY A 238 6.84 9.75 -14.50
N LEU A 239 6.69 8.91 -13.46
CA LEU A 239 5.37 8.45 -13.03
C LEU A 239 4.46 9.60 -12.58
N ALA A 240 5.02 10.59 -11.87
CA ALA A 240 4.30 11.79 -11.44
C ALA A 240 3.73 12.59 -12.63
N GLU A 241 4.49 12.72 -13.72
CA GLU A 241 4.05 13.42 -14.93
C GLU A 241 2.87 12.69 -15.59
N CYS A 242 3.01 11.39 -15.86
CA CYS A 242 1.94 10.55 -16.40
C CYS A 242 0.68 10.61 -15.52
N CYS A 243 0.84 10.46 -14.21
CA CYS A 243 -0.27 10.48 -13.25
C CYS A 243 -0.97 11.85 -13.19
N HIS A 244 -0.21 12.95 -13.28
CA HIS A 244 -0.78 14.30 -13.34
C HIS A 244 -1.66 14.52 -14.58
N HIS A 245 -1.13 14.18 -15.76
CA HIS A 245 -1.83 14.40 -17.03
C HIS A 245 -3.07 13.49 -17.17
N GLU A 246 -2.97 12.22 -16.78
CA GLU A 246 -4.08 11.26 -16.85
C GLU A 246 -5.03 11.34 -15.64
N ARG A 247 -4.78 12.25 -14.68
CA ARG A 247 -5.57 12.45 -13.45
C ARG A 247 -5.67 11.20 -12.56
N ILE A 248 -4.60 10.41 -12.53
CA ILE A 248 -4.45 9.21 -11.71
C ILE A 248 -3.78 9.62 -10.39
N ALA A 249 -4.37 9.26 -9.25
CA ALA A 249 -3.79 9.61 -7.95
C ALA A 249 -2.86 8.51 -7.41
N LEU A 250 -1.82 8.90 -6.68
CA LEU A 250 -0.91 7.98 -5.99
C LEU A 250 -1.50 7.53 -4.65
N LEU A 251 -1.52 6.21 -4.45
CA LEU A 251 -1.71 5.54 -3.17
C LEU A 251 -0.34 5.05 -2.70
N ALA A 252 0.32 5.83 -1.85
CA ALA A 252 1.71 5.59 -1.49
C ALA A 252 1.84 4.46 -0.46
N TYR A 253 2.43 3.32 -0.85
CA TYR A 253 2.67 2.19 0.05
C TYR A 253 4.10 2.19 0.63
N SER A 254 4.29 1.46 1.74
CA SER A 254 5.54 1.38 2.50
C SER A 254 6.19 2.75 2.83
N PRO A 255 5.42 3.75 3.30
CA PRO A 255 5.93 5.11 3.58
C PRO A 255 7.03 5.13 4.66
N LEU A 256 7.09 4.10 5.51
CA LEU A 256 8.08 3.92 6.57
C LEU A 256 9.17 2.90 6.23
N ALA A 257 9.24 2.39 4.99
CA ALA A 257 10.20 1.36 4.56
C ALA A 257 10.26 0.14 5.52
N MET A 258 9.12 -0.56 5.69
CA MET A 258 8.94 -1.64 6.69
C MET A 258 9.30 -1.27 8.16
N GLY A 259 9.28 0.02 8.47
CA GLY A 259 9.57 0.58 9.79
C GLY A 259 11.00 1.12 9.93
N ILE A 260 11.83 1.07 8.89
CA ILE A 260 13.21 1.59 8.89
C ILE A 260 13.24 3.09 9.22
N LEU A 261 12.34 3.89 8.64
CA LEU A 261 12.27 5.34 8.87
C LEU A 261 11.80 5.75 10.28
N SER A 262 11.46 4.80 11.15
CA SER A 262 11.27 5.07 12.59
C SER A 262 12.57 4.97 13.41
N GLY A 263 13.68 4.56 12.77
CA GLY A 263 14.97 4.33 13.42
C GLY A 263 15.10 3.04 14.25
N LYS A 264 14.02 2.28 14.46
CA LYS A 264 14.02 1.11 15.35
C LYS A 264 15.04 -0.01 15.02
N TYR A 265 15.54 -0.09 13.79
CA TYR A 265 16.56 -1.08 13.43
C TYR A 265 18.00 -0.60 13.67
N PHE A 266 18.19 0.70 13.93
CA PHE A 266 19.48 1.37 14.15
C PHE A 266 19.59 1.99 15.55
N SER A 267 18.75 1.54 16.50
CA SER A 267 18.80 1.97 17.89
C SER A 267 20.08 1.51 18.58
N PRO A 268 20.74 2.35 19.41
CA PRO A 268 21.87 1.92 20.25
C PRO A 268 21.50 0.78 21.20
N ASP A 269 20.28 0.80 21.75
CA ASP A 269 19.76 -0.16 22.73
C ASP A 269 19.29 -1.50 22.10
N ALA A 270 19.91 -1.86 20.97
CA ALA A 270 19.55 -2.94 20.06
C ALA A 270 18.19 -2.80 19.35
N SER A 271 18.03 -3.55 18.26
CA SER A 271 16.80 -3.56 17.47
C SER A 271 15.71 -4.41 18.15
N PRO A 272 14.44 -3.94 18.25
CA PRO A 272 13.40 -4.70 18.93
C PRO A 272 13.20 -6.09 18.32
N GLY A 273 13.29 -7.13 19.15
CA GLY A 273 13.16 -8.52 18.69
C GLY A 273 11.81 -8.83 18.03
N ASP A 274 10.76 -8.04 18.33
CA ASP A 274 9.46 -8.17 17.68
C ASP A 274 9.36 -7.45 16.32
N ALA A 275 10.35 -6.65 15.89
CA ALA A 275 10.26 -5.84 14.67
C ALA A 275 10.28 -6.69 13.37
N ARG A 276 9.57 -6.23 12.32
CA ARG A 276 9.21 -7.04 11.14
C ARG A 276 10.40 -7.73 10.47
N LEU A 277 11.50 -7.01 10.23
CA LEU A 277 12.70 -7.55 9.56
C LEU A 277 13.56 -8.46 10.48
N ASN A 278 13.32 -8.44 11.80
CA ASN A 278 14.00 -9.36 12.73
C ASN A 278 13.28 -10.70 12.80
N ILE A 279 11.95 -10.68 12.94
CA ILE A 279 11.12 -11.89 13.04
C ILE A 279 11.01 -12.69 11.72
N PHE A 280 11.15 -12.04 10.55
CA PHE A 280 11.18 -12.72 9.25
C PHE A 280 12.55 -12.80 8.59
N ARG A 281 13.62 -12.63 9.37
CA ARG A 281 14.98 -12.77 8.85
C ARG A 281 15.15 -14.09 8.07
N GLY A 282 15.48 -14.01 6.78
CA GLY A 282 15.63 -15.16 5.87
C GLY A 282 14.33 -15.87 5.51
N ARG A 283 13.17 -15.27 5.76
CA ARG A 283 11.83 -15.82 5.50
C ARG A 283 10.89 -14.84 4.77
N TYR A 284 11.40 -13.71 4.31
CA TYR A 284 10.66 -12.73 3.51
C TYR A 284 11.56 -12.09 2.44
N SER A 285 11.94 -12.91 1.46
CA SER A 285 12.84 -12.57 0.35
C SER A 285 12.54 -11.23 -0.32
N GLU A 286 11.27 -10.98 -0.65
CA GLU A 286 10.81 -9.80 -1.40
C GLU A 286 10.80 -8.53 -0.53
N GLY A 287 10.74 -8.69 0.80
CA GLY A 287 10.95 -7.60 1.73
C GLY A 287 12.44 -7.30 1.95
N GLU A 288 13.25 -8.34 2.03
CA GLU A 288 14.70 -8.26 2.28
C GLU A 288 15.49 -7.79 1.05
N SER A 289 15.05 -8.11 -0.17
CA SER A 289 15.68 -7.63 -1.41
C SER A 289 15.65 -6.10 -1.50
N ARG A 290 14.50 -5.49 -1.19
CA ARG A 290 14.30 -4.03 -1.20
C ARG A 290 14.83 -3.33 0.05
N TYR A 291 14.66 -3.94 1.23
CA TYR A 291 14.95 -3.32 2.53
C TYR A 291 16.07 -4.04 3.29
N ASN A 292 17.15 -4.37 2.58
CA ASN A 292 18.30 -5.06 3.12
C ASN A 292 19.01 -4.21 4.20
N LEU A 293 18.93 -4.64 5.47
CA LEU A 293 19.55 -3.95 6.60
C LEU A 293 21.09 -3.87 6.57
N SER A 294 21.78 -4.58 5.66
CA SER A 294 23.23 -4.40 5.43
C SER A 294 23.57 -3.31 4.41
N ASN A 295 22.57 -2.72 3.73
CA ASN A 295 22.77 -1.64 2.76
C ASN A 295 23.20 -0.34 3.48
N LYS A 296 24.49 -0.01 3.36
CA LYS A 296 25.10 1.17 4.00
C LYS A 296 24.57 2.52 3.46
N SER A 297 24.11 2.56 2.22
CA SER A 297 23.47 3.77 1.65
C SER A 297 22.10 4.03 2.30
N MET A 298 21.29 2.97 2.46
CA MET A 298 20.01 3.03 3.17
C MET A 298 20.19 3.39 4.66
N GLU A 299 21.16 2.78 5.33
CA GLU A 299 21.50 3.06 6.73
C GLU A 299 21.90 4.54 6.90
N ALA A 300 22.84 5.04 6.10
CA ALA A 300 23.29 6.43 6.14
C ALA A 300 22.15 7.42 5.87
N ALA A 301 21.36 7.20 4.80
CA ALA A 301 20.20 8.02 4.48
C ALA A 301 19.17 8.06 5.62
N THR A 302 18.90 6.89 6.23
CA THR A 302 17.98 6.80 7.37
C THR A 302 18.51 7.61 8.55
N MET A 303 19.78 7.45 8.91
CA MET A 303 20.39 8.19 10.02
C MET A 303 20.39 9.71 9.79
N GLU A 304 20.54 10.16 8.55
CA GLU A 304 20.39 11.59 8.22
C GLU A 304 18.94 12.09 8.38
N TYR A 305 17.94 11.34 7.92
CA TYR A 305 16.54 11.70 8.14
C TYR A 305 16.12 11.67 9.62
N LEU A 306 16.68 10.75 10.43
CA LEU A 306 16.54 10.79 11.89
C LEU A 306 17.21 12.03 12.49
N GLY A 307 18.36 12.43 11.92
CA GLY A 307 19.03 13.69 12.23
C GLY A 307 18.15 14.91 11.94
N THR A 308 17.52 14.99 10.77
CA THR A 308 16.53 16.01 10.40
C THR A 308 15.36 16.02 11.39
N ALA A 309 14.74 14.88 11.67
CA ALA A 309 13.64 14.77 12.63
C ALA A 309 14.03 15.35 14.00
N LYS A 310 15.20 14.95 14.52
CA LYS A 310 15.73 15.47 15.79
C LYS A 310 16.02 16.98 15.74
N ARG A 311 16.59 17.49 14.64
CA ARG A 311 16.96 18.90 14.45
C ARG A 311 15.75 19.83 14.54
N PHE A 312 14.61 19.38 14.02
CA PHE A 312 13.35 20.13 13.95
C PHE A 312 12.30 19.70 14.99
N GLY A 313 12.67 18.85 15.96
CA GLY A 313 11.78 18.45 17.06
C GLY A 313 10.60 17.56 16.66
N LEU A 314 10.71 16.82 15.54
CA LEU A 314 9.65 15.97 14.99
C LEU A 314 9.86 14.49 15.35
N ASN A 315 8.76 13.74 15.52
CA ASN A 315 8.81 12.29 15.55
C ASN A 315 9.19 11.77 14.13
N PRO A 316 10.18 10.85 13.98
CA PRO A 316 10.57 10.32 12.68
C PRO A 316 9.45 9.69 11.84
N VAL A 317 8.50 9.00 12.49
CA VAL A 317 7.31 8.44 11.84
C VAL A 317 6.46 9.55 11.25
N SER A 318 6.21 10.60 12.03
CA SER A 318 5.39 11.73 11.59
C SER A 318 6.08 12.54 10.48
N LEU A 319 7.41 12.74 10.55
CA LEU A 319 8.20 13.34 9.46
C LEU A 319 8.07 12.56 8.15
N ALA A 320 8.25 11.25 8.19
CA ALA A 320 8.22 10.39 7.00
C ALA A 320 6.82 10.33 6.36
N ILE A 321 5.76 10.21 7.16
CA ILE A 321 4.37 10.20 6.67
C ILE A 321 3.98 11.59 6.13
N ALA A 322 4.32 12.68 6.83
CA ALA A 322 4.03 14.04 6.39
C ALA A 322 4.75 14.41 5.09
N PHE A 323 5.98 13.92 4.89
CA PHE A 323 6.72 14.09 3.63
C PHE A 323 5.94 13.49 2.44
N VAL A 324 5.42 12.29 2.61
CA VAL A 324 4.60 11.64 1.58
C VAL A 324 3.27 12.40 1.38
N LEU A 325 2.59 12.76 2.47
CA LEU A 325 1.33 13.51 2.43
C LEU A 325 1.43 14.89 1.76
N ARG A 326 2.63 15.48 1.71
CA ARG A 326 2.88 16.76 1.03
C ARG A 326 2.85 16.65 -0.49
N HIS A 327 3.09 15.48 -1.08
CA HIS A 327 3.14 15.35 -2.53
C HIS A 327 1.74 15.56 -3.15
N PRO A 328 1.56 16.49 -4.12
CA PRO A 328 0.23 16.94 -4.56
C PRO A 328 -0.61 15.84 -5.23
N LEU A 329 0.04 14.83 -5.83
CA LEU A 329 -0.64 13.68 -6.45
C LEU A 329 -0.95 12.54 -5.46
N VAL A 330 -0.48 12.60 -4.21
CA VAL A 330 -0.81 11.57 -3.21
C VAL A 330 -2.24 11.79 -2.74
N ALA A 331 -3.13 10.85 -3.06
CA ALA A 331 -4.48 10.79 -2.51
C ALA A 331 -4.45 10.31 -1.06
N SER A 332 -3.73 9.21 -0.81
CA SER A 332 -3.68 8.56 0.50
C SER A 332 -2.36 7.81 0.74
N VAL A 333 -1.94 7.78 2.00
CA VAL A 333 -0.80 7.00 2.48
C VAL A 333 -1.28 5.67 3.03
N ILE A 334 -0.86 4.59 2.38
CA ILE A 334 -1.13 3.22 2.81
C ILE A 334 -0.13 2.87 3.92
N PHE A 335 -0.62 2.91 5.15
CA PHE A 335 0.14 2.64 6.36
C PHE A 335 -0.37 1.40 7.06
N GLY A 336 0.48 0.80 7.90
CA GLY A 336 0.07 -0.26 8.79
C GLY A 336 0.66 -0.11 10.18
N ALA A 337 -0.21 -0.33 11.17
CA ALA A 337 0.12 -0.30 12.59
C ALA A 337 -0.18 -1.65 13.24
N THR A 338 0.34 -1.81 14.45
CA THR A 338 0.57 -3.15 15.06
C THR A 338 0.32 -3.12 16.56
N LYS A 339 0.53 -1.95 17.15
CA LYS A 339 0.27 -1.52 18.52
C LYS A 339 -0.38 -0.14 18.43
N SER A 340 -1.28 0.21 19.34
CA SER A 340 -2.06 1.46 19.24
C SER A 340 -1.20 2.72 19.17
N TRP A 341 -0.10 2.78 19.91
CA TRP A 341 0.81 3.94 19.90
C TRP A 341 1.42 4.21 18.51
N GLN A 342 1.59 3.18 17.66
CA GLN A 342 2.09 3.39 16.28
C GLN A 342 1.02 4.00 15.37
N LEU A 343 -0.25 3.67 15.61
CA LEU A 343 -1.36 4.30 14.92
C LEU A 343 -1.45 5.78 15.32
N GLU A 344 -1.27 6.10 16.61
CA GLU A 344 -1.23 7.47 17.12
C GLU A 344 -0.09 8.30 16.50
N GLU A 345 1.14 7.78 16.44
CA GLU A 345 2.27 8.45 15.75
C GLU A 345 2.01 8.77 14.27
N ILE A 346 1.26 7.89 13.59
CA ILE A 346 0.90 8.04 12.17
C ILE A 346 -0.27 9.01 11.99
N LEU A 347 -1.28 8.98 12.87
CA LEU A 347 -2.39 9.95 12.86
C LEU A 347 -1.89 11.38 13.12
N ASN A 348 -0.94 11.54 14.04
CA ASN A 348 -0.31 12.83 14.34
C ASN A 348 0.47 13.41 13.13
N ALA A 349 0.88 12.58 12.17
CA ALA A 349 1.54 13.06 10.95
C ALA A 349 0.65 13.96 10.07
N CYS A 350 -0.68 13.83 10.16
CA CYS A 350 -1.61 14.71 9.45
C CYS A 350 -1.61 16.16 9.97
N GLN A 351 -0.96 16.42 11.10
CA GLN A 351 -0.82 17.75 11.72
C GLN A 351 0.57 18.37 11.54
N VAL A 352 1.50 17.66 10.89
CA VAL A 352 2.88 18.12 10.70
C VAL A 352 2.99 18.94 9.41
N GLU A 353 3.20 20.25 9.56
CA GLU A 353 3.56 21.14 8.47
C GLU A 353 5.07 21.09 8.21
N LEU A 354 5.48 20.70 7.00
CA LEU A 354 6.88 20.70 6.61
C LEU A 354 7.25 22.04 5.96
N THR A 355 7.94 22.88 6.73
CA THR A 355 8.50 24.16 6.25
C THR A 355 9.51 23.94 5.13
N ASN A 356 9.78 24.98 4.34
CA ASN A 356 10.77 24.92 3.27
C ASN A 356 12.17 24.50 3.78
N GLU A 357 12.55 24.94 4.98
CA GLU A 357 13.83 24.56 5.61
C GLU A 357 13.93 23.04 5.87
N ILE A 358 12.86 22.42 6.38
CA ILE A 358 12.79 20.96 6.60
C ILE A 358 12.87 20.22 5.26
N ILE A 359 12.17 20.72 4.24
CA ILE A 359 12.18 20.16 2.89
C ILE A 359 13.56 20.27 2.24
N ASP A 360 14.30 21.37 2.46
CA ASP A 360 15.66 21.54 1.97
C ASP A 360 16.64 20.60 2.68
N ASP A 361 16.47 20.33 3.98
CA ASP A 361 17.29 19.33 4.70
C ASP A 361 17.02 17.90 4.20
N ILE A 362 15.74 17.56 3.97
CA ILE A 362 15.34 16.29 3.32
C ILE A 362 15.97 16.16 1.93
N ASN A 363 15.90 17.22 1.10
CA ASN A 363 16.43 17.19 -0.26
C ASN A 363 17.97 17.10 -0.31
N LYS A 364 18.69 17.67 0.67
CA LYS A 364 20.17 17.48 0.82
C LYS A 364 20.53 16.03 1.10
N THR A 365 19.74 15.32 1.89
CA THR A 365 19.89 13.88 2.14
C THR A 365 19.59 13.08 0.88
N HIS A 366 18.44 13.34 0.23
CA HIS A 366 18.06 12.63 -1.00
C HIS A 366 19.05 12.84 -2.16
N LYS A 367 19.66 14.03 -2.28
CA LYS A 367 20.70 14.30 -3.29
C LYS A 367 21.98 13.49 -3.08
N ARG A 368 22.31 13.13 -1.82
CA ARG A 368 23.46 12.28 -1.48
C ARG A 368 23.14 10.79 -1.56
N PHE A 369 21.91 10.43 -1.24
CA PHE A 369 21.41 9.06 -1.25
C PHE A 369 20.12 8.97 -2.10
N PRO A 370 20.23 9.03 -3.43
CA PRO A 370 19.07 8.94 -4.30
C PRO A 370 18.52 7.50 -4.31
N ASN A 371 17.25 7.35 -3.93
CA ASN A 371 16.49 6.10 -4.02
C ASN A 371 17.22 4.83 -3.52
N PRO A 372 17.72 4.77 -2.27
CA PRO A 372 18.44 3.59 -1.75
C PRO A 372 17.57 2.32 -1.60
N CYS A 373 16.24 2.41 -1.75
CA CYS A 373 15.29 1.29 -1.65
C CYS A 373 14.19 1.35 -2.73
N PRO A 374 14.52 1.20 -4.02
CA PRO A 374 13.57 1.39 -5.13
C PRO A 374 12.45 0.33 -5.16
#